data_AF-A0A7S1ENL0-F1
#
_entry.id   AF-A0A7S1ENL0-F1
#
_cell.length_a   1.000
_cell.length_b   1.000
_cell.length_c   1.000
_cell.angle_alpha   90.00
_cell.angle_beta   90.00
_cell.angle_gamma   90.00
#
_symmetry.space_group_name_H-M   'P 1'
#
loop_
_entity.id
_entity.type
_entity.pdbx_description
1 polymer ?
#
loop_
_entity_poly.entity_id
_entity_poly.type
_entity_poly.pdbx_seq_one_letter_code
_entity_poly.pdbx_strand_id
1 'polypeptide(L)'
;GDLVLDDALRELAGVPPKLMDDRHMRPTASQARYANEYLRSALRADDAQASVLSPVSSQKLRLKRLVIAGGLSIERGGFRPYALVHVRGNLVGKSLSSGFAPDWYGANTKHGLVPIGMELVPTGHFMNTSVGLPGIQLDGDVTVTIYHWTGDDERDERNPIMSYAFHTGFVDAGGVVRVKVEDMD
;
A
#
# COMPACT_ATOMS: atom_id res chain seq x y z
N GLY A 1 -44.91 24.16 -18.34
CA GLY A 1 -44.12 23.39 -19.31
C GLY A 1 -43.64 22.16 -18.60
N ASP A 2 -44.58 21.25 -18.33
CA ASP A 2 -44.43 20.17 -17.33
C ASP A 2 -44.16 18.80 -17.96
N LEU A 3 -43.86 18.75 -19.26
CA LEU A 3 -43.64 17.52 -20.01
C LEU A 3 -42.21 16.95 -19.88
N VAL A 4 -41.32 17.57 -19.10
CA VAL A 4 -39.89 17.17 -19.04
C VAL A 4 -39.57 16.23 -17.87
N LEU A 5 -40.33 16.32 -16.77
CA LEU A 5 -40.01 15.57 -15.55
C LEU A 5 -40.57 14.15 -15.56
N ASP A 6 -41.79 13.97 -16.06
CA ASP A 6 -42.46 12.67 -16.12
C ASP A 6 -41.81 11.72 -17.14
N ASP A 7 -41.32 12.27 -18.26
CA ASP A 7 -40.57 11.50 -19.26
C ASP A 7 -39.19 11.07 -18.72
N ALA A 8 -38.51 11.94 -17.95
CA ALA A 8 -37.25 11.60 -17.29
C ALA A 8 -37.40 10.51 -16.21
N LEU A 9 -38.50 10.53 -15.45
CA LEU A 9 -38.80 9.51 -14.45
C LEU A 9 -39.21 8.17 -15.08
N ARG A 10 -39.88 8.18 -16.23
CA ARG A 10 -40.17 6.98 -17.02
C ARG A 10 -38.92 6.32 -17.58
N GLU A 11 -37.94 7.11 -18.01
CA GLU A 11 -36.63 6.60 -18.44
C GLU A 11 -35.89 5.92 -17.27
N LEU A 12 -35.93 6.52 -16.08
CA LEU A 12 -35.29 5.96 -14.88
C LEU A 12 -35.89 4.61 -14.44
N ALA A 13 -37.20 4.43 -14.62
CA ALA A 13 -37.91 3.20 -14.27
C ALA A 13 -37.61 2.02 -15.20
N GLY A 14 -37.09 2.28 -16.41
CA GLY A 14 -36.72 1.27 -17.40
C GLY A 14 -35.25 0.84 -17.36
N VAL A 15 -34.40 1.57 -16.62
CA VAL A 15 -32.98 1.21 -16.43
C VAL A 15 -32.94 0.21 -15.27
N PRO A 16 -32.71 -1.10 -15.52
CA PRO A 16 -32.43 -2.01 -14.42
C PRO A 16 -31.26 -1.42 -13.62
N PRO A 17 -31.31 -1.42 -12.27
CA PRO A 17 -30.19 -0.93 -11.48
C PRO A 17 -28.95 -1.62 -12.04
N LYS A 18 -27.94 -0.83 -12.45
CA LYS A 18 -26.65 -1.40 -12.83
C LYS A 18 -26.32 -2.36 -11.70
N LEU A 19 -26.27 -3.66 -12.00
CA LEU A 19 -25.81 -4.65 -11.04
C LEU A 19 -24.53 -4.05 -10.48
N MET A 20 -24.54 -3.66 -9.20
CA MET A 20 -23.34 -3.21 -8.53
C MET A 20 -22.34 -4.32 -8.81
N ASP A 21 -21.26 -3.97 -9.50
CA ASP A 21 -20.22 -4.91 -9.85
C ASP A 21 -19.79 -5.61 -8.56
N ASP A 22 -20.04 -6.92 -8.42
CA ASP A 22 -19.77 -7.68 -7.19
C ASP A 22 -18.30 -7.59 -6.76
N ARG A 23 -17.42 -7.08 -7.64
CA ARG A 23 -16.05 -6.67 -7.33
C ARG A 23 -15.96 -5.63 -6.20
N HIS A 24 -16.95 -4.75 -6.03
CA HIS A 24 -17.01 -3.80 -4.91
C HIS A 24 -17.46 -4.41 -3.59
N MET A 25 -17.94 -5.66 -3.59
CA MET A 25 -18.28 -6.40 -2.36
C MET A 25 -17.13 -7.28 -1.84
N ARG A 26 -16.09 -7.50 -2.64
CA ARG A 26 -14.93 -8.28 -2.20
C ARG A 26 -13.99 -7.38 -1.41
N PRO A 27 -13.59 -7.78 -0.18
CA PRO A 27 -12.61 -7.02 0.56
C PRO A 27 -11.30 -6.96 -0.22
N THR A 28 -10.63 -5.81 -0.19
CA THR A 28 -9.28 -5.67 -0.76
C THR A 28 -8.29 -6.56 0.01
N ALA A 29 -7.10 -6.80 -0.55
CA ALA A 29 -6.08 -7.61 0.12
C ALA A 29 -5.71 -7.03 1.51
N SER A 30 -5.60 -5.71 1.60
CA SER A 30 -5.42 -5.00 2.87
C SER A 30 -6.59 -5.20 3.83
N GLN A 31 -7.84 -5.05 3.37
CA GLN A 31 -9.02 -5.28 4.23
C GLN A 31 -9.08 -6.72 4.75
N ALA A 32 -8.82 -7.69 3.88
CA ALA A 32 -8.79 -9.10 4.23
C ALA A 32 -7.71 -9.40 5.28
N ARG A 33 -6.52 -8.83 5.15
CA ARG A 33 -5.43 -8.98 6.12
C ARG A 33 -5.76 -8.39 7.48
N TYR A 34 -6.27 -7.17 7.53
CA TYR A 34 -6.68 -6.53 8.79
C TYR A 34 -7.77 -7.35 9.49
N ALA A 35 -8.79 -7.80 8.74
CA ALA A 35 -9.89 -8.57 9.31
C ALA A 35 -9.48 -10.00 9.72
N ASN A 36 -8.69 -10.69 8.88
CA ASN A 36 -8.42 -12.12 9.05
C ASN A 36 -7.17 -12.43 9.85
N GLU A 37 -6.13 -11.62 9.73
CA GLU A 37 -4.84 -11.84 10.38
C GLU A 37 -4.73 -11.00 11.64
N TYR A 38 -4.88 -9.68 11.51
CA TYR A 38 -4.58 -8.76 12.61
C TYR A 38 -5.63 -8.80 13.70
N LEU A 39 -6.91 -8.65 13.33
CA LEU A 39 -8.01 -8.71 14.30
C LEU A 39 -8.08 -10.07 14.98
N ARG A 40 -7.95 -11.18 14.23
CA ARG A 40 -7.97 -12.53 14.83
C ARG A 40 -6.78 -12.77 15.75
N SER A 41 -5.60 -12.27 15.40
CA SER A 41 -4.41 -12.38 16.26
C SER A 41 -4.58 -11.58 17.55
N ALA A 42 -5.14 -10.37 17.46
CA ALA A 42 -5.44 -9.55 18.63
C ALA A 42 -6.45 -10.23 19.56
N LEU A 43 -7.57 -10.74 19.03
CA LEU A 43 -8.58 -11.44 19.82
C LEU A 43 -8.04 -12.70 20.51
N ARG A 44 -7.18 -13.48 19.85
CA ARG A 44 -6.54 -14.67 20.45
C ARG A 44 -5.53 -14.31 21.55
N ALA A 45 -4.83 -13.18 21.41
CA ALA A 45 -3.90 -12.70 22.43
C ALA A 45 -4.66 -12.28 23.70
N ASP A 46 -5.82 -11.62 23.54
CA ASP A 46 -6.68 -11.23 24.66
C ASP A 46 -7.33 -12.42 25.37
N ASP A 47 -7.72 -13.48 24.66
CA ASP A 47 -8.23 -14.70 25.29
C ASP A 47 -7.18 -15.37 26.21
N ALA A 48 -5.89 -15.18 25.93
CA ALA A 48 -4.78 -15.64 26.77
C ALA A 48 -4.44 -14.68 27.92
N GLN A 49 -4.86 -13.41 27.83
CA GLN A 49 -4.66 -12.35 28.83
C GLN A 49 -6.02 -11.76 29.22
N ALA A 50 -6.74 -12.48 30.08
CA ALA A 50 -8.06 -12.10 30.58
C ALA A 50 -8.04 -10.77 31.36
N SER A 51 -8.05 -9.62 30.67
CA SER A 51 -8.45 -8.29 31.16
C SER A 51 -7.88 -7.20 30.23
N VAL A 52 -8.78 -6.51 29.52
CA VAL A 52 -8.56 -5.32 28.66
C VAL A 52 -7.93 -5.64 27.30
N LEU A 53 -8.65 -5.28 26.21
CA LEU A 53 -8.12 -5.16 24.85
C LEU A 53 -6.82 -4.36 24.90
N SER A 54 -5.70 -5.06 25.01
CA SER A 54 -4.41 -4.41 25.07
C SER A 54 -4.12 -3.93 23.66
N PRO A 55 -3.87 -2.63 23.43
CA PRO A 55 -3.60 -2.13 22.09
C PRO A 55 -2.43 -2.94 21.52
N VAL A 56 -2.62 -3.51 20.33
CA VAL A 56 -1.57 -4.28 19.65
C VAL A 56 -0.31 -3.41 19.66
N SER A 57 0.74 -3.89 20.34
CA SER A 57 1.97 -3.13 20.48
C SER A 57 2.50 -2.77 19.10
N SER A 58 2.54 -1.47 18.79
CA SER A 58 3.24 -1.03 17.60
C SER A 58 4.74 -1.20 17.81
N GLN A 59 5.47 -1.35 16.71
CA GLN A 59 6.92 -1.25 16.73
C GLN A 59 7.36 -0.09 15.85
N LYS A 60 8.33 0.67 16.34
CA LYS A 60 8.89 1.79 15.59
C LYS A 60 9.83 1.24 14.53
N LEU A 61 9.43 1.35 13.28
CA LEU A 61 10.23 0.90 12.13
C LEU A 61 10.75 2.11 11.36
N ARG A 62 11.78 1.87 10.53
CA ARG A 62 12.25 2.85 9.55
C ARG A 62 12.21 2.25 8.16
N LEU A 63 11.44 2.88 7.27
CA LEU A 63 11.47 2.59 5.85
C LEU A 63 12.66 3.34 5.23
N LYS A 64 13.64 2.58 4.77
CA LYS A 64 14.80 3.12 4.05
C LYS A 64 14.77 2.82 2.57
N ARG A 65 14.14 1.70 2.19
CA ARG A 65 14.21 1.19 0.83
C ARG A 65 12.92 0.47 0.45
N LEU A 66 12.41 0.82 -0.73
CA LEU A 66 11.33 0.11 -1.39
C LEU A 66 11.94 -0.54 -2.63
N VAL A 67 11.74 -1.84 -2.84
CA VAL A 67 12.24 -2.56 -4.01
C VAL A 67 11.05 -3.03 -4.83
N ILE A 68 11.05 -2.70 -6.12
CA ILE A 68 10.00 -3.13 -7.05
C ILE A 68 10.68 -4.02 -8.11
N ALA A 69 10.25 -5.28 -8.17
CA ALA A 69 10.81 -6.33 -9.00
C ALA A 69 9.83 -6.78 -10.10
N GLY A 70 10.34 -7.14 -11.29
CA GLY A 70 9.51 -7.75 -12.35
C GLY A 70 8.93 -6.76 -13.37
N GLY A 71 9.79 -6.14 -14.18
CA GLY A 71 9.46 -4.89 -14.86
C GLY A 71 8.78 -4.99 -16.21
N LEU A 72 7.82 -4.09 -16.39
CA LEU A 72 7.51 -3.52 -17.69
C LEU A 72 8.65 -2.55 -18.06
N SER A 73 9.48 -2.97 -19.01
CA SER A 73 10.70 -2.27 -19.47
C SER A 73 10.50 -0.78 -19.73
N ILE A 74 11.48 0.04 -19.30
CA ILE A 74 11.51 1.49 -19.60
C ILE A 74 11.58 1.77 -21.11
N GLU A 75 12.17 0.86 -21.87
CA GLU A 75 12.50 1.04 -23.28
C GLU A 75 11.29 0.93 -24.24
N ARG A 76 10.07 0.66 -23.75
CA ARG A 76 8.85 0.52 -24.58
C ARG A 76 7.65 1.37 -24.09
N GLY A 77 7.91 2.50 -23.43
CA GLY A 77 6.87 3.34 -22.81
C GLY A 77 6.82 3.22 -21.28
N GLY A 78 8.00 3.14 -20.67
CA GLY A 78 8.31 2.69 -19.32
C GLY A 78 7.43 3.06 -18.13
N PHE A 79 7.46 2.17 -17.14
CA PHE A 79 7.01 2.45 -15.78
C PHE A 79 8.09 3.20 -14.98
N ARG A 80 7.77 4.43 -14.56
CA ARG A 80 8.57 5.26 -13.65
C ARG A 80 7.92 5.30 -12.26
N PRO A 81 8.24 4.38 -11.34
CA PRO A 81 7.59 4.35 -10.03
C PRO A 81 8.03 5.51 -9.13
N TYR A 82 7.08 6.04 -8.38
CA TYR A 82 7.34 6.72 -7.11
C TYR A 82 6.34 6.24 -6.06
N ALA A 83 6.63 6.49 -4.79
CA ALA A 83 5.77 6.04 -3.70
C ALA A 83 5.45 7.16 -2.71
N LEU A 84 4.24 7.09 -2.17
CA LEU A 84 3.79 7.86 -1.00
C LEU A 84 3.60 6.93 0.18
N VAL A 85 3.96 7.42 1.37
CA VAL A 85 3.88 6.67 2.62
C VAL A 85 3.03 7.46 3.60
N HIS A 86 1.96 6.84 4.06
CA HIS A 86 1.08 7.39 5.07
C HIS A 86 1.19 6.62 6.36
N VAL A 87 1.17 7.33 7.48
CA VAL A 87 1.05 6.75 8.82
C VAL A 87 -0.21 7.30 9.46
N ARG A 88 -1.16 6.42 9.78
CA ARG A 88 -2.48 6.77 10.34
C ARG A 88 -3.17 7.88 9.53
N GLY A 89 -3.10 7.77 8.20
CA GLY A 89 -3.68 8.73 7.25
C GLY A 89 -2.84 10.00 6.97
N ASN A 90 -1.74 10.23 7.68
CA ASN A 90 -0.88 11.40 7.47
C ASN A 90 0.27 11.07 6.52
N LEU A 91 0.51 11.90 5.50
CA LEU A 91 1.65 11.74 4.61
C LEU A 91 2.95 11.98 5.38
N VAL A 92 3.80 10.96 5.47
CA VAL A 92 5.10 11.01 6.17
C VAL A 92 6.29 10.87 5.23
N GLY A 93 6.06 10.54 3.96
CA GLY A 93 7.11 10.69 2.97
C GLY A 93 6.71 10.38 1.53
N LYS A 94 7.47 10.98 0.62
CA LYS A 94 7.40 10.84 -0.84
C LYS A 94 8.78 10.46 -1.35
N SER A 95 8.87 9.42 -2.17
CA SER A 95 10.16 8.81 -2.52
C SER A 95 11.10 9.70 -3.35
N LEU A 96 10.59 10.79 -3.91
CA LEU A 96 11.39 11.79 -4.62
C LEU A 96 12.06 12.82 -3.69
N SER A 97 11.63 12.92 -2.42
CA SER A 97 12.05 14.01 -1.52
C SER A 97 12.39 13.56 -0.08
N SER A 98 12.03 12.33 0.32
CA SER A 98 11.99 11.94 1.73
C SER A 98 13.01 10.86 2.13
N GLY A 99 14.09 10.70 1.36
CA GLY A 99 15.24 9.87 1.77
C GLY A 99 15.03 8.34 1.69
N PHE A 100 14.03 7.89 0.94
CA PHE A 100 13.91 6.52 0.44
C PHE A 100 13.61 6.59 -1.05
N ALA A 101 14.18 5.69 -1.85
CA ALA A 101 13.91 5.59 -3.28
C ALA A 101 13.32 4.21 -3.62
N PRO A 102 12.39 4.10 -4.58
CA PRO A 102 12.00 2.82 -5.13
C PRO A 102 13.13 2.34 -6.02
N ASP A 103 13.76 1.23 -5.66
CA ASP A 103 14.78 0.59 -6.47
C ASP A 103 14.16 -0.39 -7.44
N TRP A 104 14.60 -0.27 -8.69
CA TRP A 104 14.13 -1.09 -9.78
C TRP A 104 15.16 -2.16 -10.13
N TYR A 105 14.73 -3.42 -10.24
CA TYR A 105 15.55 -4.49 -10.80
C TYR A 105 14.97 -5.05 -12.08
N GLY A 106 15.82 -5.26 -13.09
CA GLY A 106 15.44 -5.89 -14.35
C GLY A 106 14.90 -7.30 -14.13
N ALA A 107 14.00 -7.76 -15.01
CA ALA A 107 13.30 -9.05 -14.91
C ALA A 107 14.24 -10.28 -14.76
N ASN A 108 15.50 -10.16 -15.16
CA ASN A 108 16.51 -11.22 -15.05
C ASN A 108 17.27 -11.24 -13.72
N THR A 109 17.03 -10.28 -12.83
CA THR A 109 17.73 -10.17 -11.54
C THR A 109 16.95 -10.97 -10.50
N LYS A 110 17.48 -12.14 -10.10
CA LYS A 110 16.91 -12.94 -9.01
C LYS A 110 17.20 -12.27 -7.67
N HIS A 111 16.31 -11.40 -7.23
CA HIS A 111 16.24 -11.04 -5.82
C HIS A 111 15.32 -12.04 -5.13
N GLY A 112 15.64 -12.51 -3.92
CA GLY A 112 14.75 -13.36 -3.12
C GLY A 112 13.48 -12.65 -2.63
N LEU A 113 13.13 -11.52 -3.25
CA LEU A 113 11.94 -10.72 -3.05
C LEU A 113 10.95 -11.09 -4.17
N VAL A 114 9.68 -11.29 -3.82
CA VAL A 114 8.57 -11.48 -4.78
C VAL A 114 8.34 -10.13 -5.53
N PRO A 115 7.45 -9.98 -6.53
CA PRO A 115 7.51 -8.84 -7.46
C PRO A 115 7.50 -7.46 -6.78
N ILE A 116 7.10 -7.33 -5.51
CA ILE A 116 7.42 -6.13 -4.72
C ILE A 116 8.02 -6.52 -3.37
N GLY A 117 9.20 -6.00 -3.06
CA GLY A 117 9.84 -6.18 -1.75
C GLY A 117 9.97 -4.86 -1.02
N MET A 118 9.41 -4.74 0.18
CA MET A 118 9.72 -3.61 1.06
C MET A 118 10.79 -4.02 2.06
N GLU A 119 11.92 -3.34 2.03
CA GLU A 119 12.97 -3.57 3.01
C GLU A 119 12.81 -2.54 4.14
N LEU A 120 12.08 -2.93 5.19
CA LEU A 120 12.10 -2.18 6.45
C LEU A 120 13.31 -2.70 7.24
N VAL A 121 14.03 -1.80 7.87
CA VAL A 121 15.27 -2.16 8.56
C VAL A 121 15.29 -1.48 9.91
N PRO A 122 15.57 -2.22 11.00
CA PRO A 122 15.86 -1.59 12.28
C PRO A 122 17.09 -0.69 12.20
N THR A 123 18.11 -1.11 11.45
CA THR A 123 19.35 -0.37 11.13
C THR A 123 19.78 -0.71 9.69
N GLY A 124 20.15 0.30 8.90
CA GLY A 124 20.09 0.20 7.43
C GLY A 124 21.33 -0.35 6.72
N HIS A 125 21.12 -0.99 5.57
CA HIS A 125 22.15 -1.23 4.57
C HIS A 125 22.48 0.07 3.80
N PHE A 126 23.78 0.34 3.66
CA PHE A 126 24.38 1.62 3.27
C PHE A 126 24.20 2.07 1.81
N MET A 127 23.63 1.27 0.91
CA MET A 127 23.91 1.43 -0.52
C MET A 127 22.90 2.27 -1.33
N ASN A 128 21.64 2.47 -0.89
CA ASN A 128 20.63 3.18 -1.70
C ASN A 128 19.91 4.35 -1.00
N THR A 129 20.32 4.69 0.21
CA THR A 129 19.93 5.97 0.83
C THR A 129 21.01 6.99 0.51
N SER A 130 20.64 8.15 -0.02
CA SER A 130 21.54 9.31 0.00
C SER A 130 22.17 9.43 1.38
N VAL A 131 23.50 9.37 1.42
CA VAL A 131 24.30 9.32 2.64
C VAL A 131 23.82 10.41 3.60
N GLY A 132 23.26 10.01 4.75
CA GLY A 132 22.87 10.93 5.82
C GLY A 132 21.36 11.11 6.09
N LEU A 133 20.45 10.53 5.29
CA LEU A 133 19.02 10.59 5.60
C LEU A 133 18.55 9.36 6.40
N PRO A 134 17.89 9.54 7.57
CA PRO A 134 17.62 8.45 8.50
C PRO A 134 16.45 7.53 8.08
N GLY A 135 15.88 7.68 6.88
CA GLY A 135 14.66 6.98 6.42
C GLY A 135 13.39 7.50 7.08
N ILE A 136 12.23 7.06 6.59
CA ILE A 136 10.90 7.45 7.10
C ILE A 136 10.58 6.63 8.33
N GLN A 137 10.19 7.30 9.42
CA GLN A 137 9.74 6.62 10.63
C GLN A 137 8.30 6.14 10.46
N LEU A 138 8.06 4.87 10.83
CA LEU A 138 6.76 4.21 10.76
C LEU A 138 6.33 3.75 12.16
N ASP A 139 5.07 3.97 12.52
CA ASP A 139 4.50 3.58 13.81
C ASP A 139 2.97 3.39 13.71
N GLY A 140 2.48 2.20 14.04
CA GLY A 140 1.07 1.81 13.90
C GLY A 140 0.69 1.41 12.48
N ASP A 141 -0.45 1.92 12.00
CA ASP A 141 -0.96 1.67 10.64
C ASP A 141 -0.22 2.47 9.58
N VAL A 142 0.26 1.76 8.56
CA VAL A 142 1.05 2.29 7.47
C VAL A 142 0.38 1.93 6.15
N THR A 143 0.31 2.89 5.23
CA THR A 143 -0.07 2.65 3.83
C THR A 143 1.06 3.09 2.93
N VAL A 144 1.50 2.22 2.02
CA VAL A 144 2.44 2.53 0.95
C VAL A 144 1.69 2.46 -0.37
N THR A 145 1.67 3.56 -1.12
CA THR A 145 0.98 3.64 -2.41
C THR A 145 1.99 3.92 -3.50
N ILE A 146 1.93 3.14 -4.57
CA ILE A 146 2.85 3.22 -5.71
C ILE A 146 2.14 3.87 -6.89
N TYR A 147 2.83 4.79 -7.55
CA TYR A 147 2.34 5.59 -8.65
C TYR A 147 3.28 5.52 -9.85
N HIS A 148 2.76 5.83 -11.02
CA HIS A 148 3.57 6.07 -12.22
C HIS A 148 3.79 7.57 -12.40
N TRP A 149 5.04 8.03 -12.45
CA TRP A 149 5.37 9.42 -12.73
C TRP A 149 5.12 9.78 -14.19
N THR A 150 4.11 10.62 -14.43
CA THR A 150 3.81 11.18 -15.77
C THR A 150 4.35 12.61 -15.96
N GLY A 151 4.80 13.26 -14.89
CA GLY A 151 5.18 14.67 -14.88
C GLY A 151 4.19 15.57 -14.14
N ASP A 152 3.04 15.03 -13.71
CA ASP A 152 1.95 15.73 -13.03
C ASP A 152 1.53 14.88 -11.81
N ASP A 153 1.94 15.29 -10.61
CA ASP A 153 1.67 14.52 -9.40
C ASP A 153 0.20 14.52 -9.02
N GLU A 154 -0.55 15.60 -9.23
CA GLU A 154 -1.99 15.61 -8.96
C GLU A 154 -2.73 14.56 -9.81
N ARG A 155 -2.35 14.42 -11.09
CA ARG A 155 -2.93 13.39 -11.96
C ARG A 155 -2.53 11.99 -11.53
N ASP A 156 -1.25 11.80 -11.22
CA ASP A 156 -0.71 10.51 -10.82
C ASP A 156 -1.35 10.05 -9.50
N GLU A 157 -1.48 10.94 -8.51
CA GLU A 157 -2.00 10.63 -7.18
C GLU A 157 -3.50 10.25 -7.17
N ARG A 158 -4.25 10.67 -8.21
CA ARG A 158 -5.64 10.22 -8.47
C ARG A 158 -5.73 8.80 -9.03
N ASN A 159 -4.64 8.26 -9.56
CA ASN A 159 -4.59 6.98 -10.26
C ASN A 159 -3.47 6.11 -9.69
N PRO A 160 -3.60 5.64 -8.43
CA PRO A 160 -2.61 4.73 -7.86
C PRO A 160 -2.52 3.45 -8.70
N ILE A 161 -1.30 2.96 -8.86
CA ILE A 161 -1.05 1.67 -9.53
C ILE A 161 -1.42 0.53 -8.59
N MET A 162 -1.10 0.69 -7.30
CA MET A 162 -1.37 -0.29 -6.25
C MET A 162 -1.07 0.31 -4.88
N SER A 163 -1.70 -0.24 -3.85
CA SER A 163 -1.42 0.11 -2.45
C SER A 163 -1.26 -1.11 -1.56
N TYR A 164 -0.56 -0.90 -0.45
CA TYR A 164 -0.37 -1.91 0.57
C TYR A 164 -0.51 -1.29 1.96
N ALA A 165 -1.47 -1.78 2.73
CA ALA A 165 -1.63 -1.39 4.13
C ALA A 165 -1.20 -2.51 5.08
N PHE A 166 -0.49 -2.12 6.14
CA PHE A 166 -0.04 -3.02 7.20
C PHE A 166 0.08 -2.29 8.52
N HIS A 167 -0.01 -3.04 9.63
CA HIS A 167 0.26 -2.49 10.95
C HIS A 167 1.66 -2.94 11.40
N THR A 168 2.49 -1.98 11.78
CA THR A 168 3.90 -2.22 12.17
C THR A 168 4.05 -3.32 13.21
N GLY A 169 3.12 -3.46 14.17
CA GLY A 169 3.14 -4.51 15.20
C GLY A 169 3.11 -5.97 14.68
N PHE A 170 2.78 -6.19 13.40
CA PHE A 170 2.74 -7.52 12.77
C PHE A 170 3.89 -7.76 11.79
N VAL A 171 4.89 -6.87 11.74
CA VAL A 171 6.10 -7.08 10.95
C VAL A 171 7.06 -7.99 11.72
N ASP A 172 7.60 -9.01 11.06
CA ASP A 172 8.58 -9.91 11.68
C ASP A 172 9.84 -9.15 12.14
N ALA A 173 10.52 -9.68 13.16
CA ALA A 173 11.74 -9.10 13.73
C ALA A 173 12.87 -8.87 12.70
N GLY A 174 12.83 -9.57 11.55
CA GLY A 174 13.77 -9.36 10.45
C GLY A 174 13.59 -8.04 9.71
N GLY A 175 12.52 -7.28 9.96
CA GLY A 175 12.24 -5.98 9.36
C GLY A 175 11.83 -6.02 7.88
N VAL A 176 12.16 -7.07 7.13
CA VAL A 176 11.84 -7.13 5.71
C VAL A 176 10.39 -7.56 5.50
N VAL A 177 9.61 -6.73 4.81
CA VAL A 177 8.23 -7.03 4.40
C VAL A 177 8.22 -7.39 2.93
N ARG A 178 8.04 -8.67 2.62
CA ARG A 178 7.97 -9.17 1.25
C ARG A 178 6.53 -9.27 0.82
N VAL A 179 6.18 -8.70 -0.33
CA VAL A 179 4.80 -8.56 -0.77
C VAL A 179 4.65 -9.11 -2.18
N LYS A 180 3.63 -9.94 -2.39
CA LYS A 180 3.30 -10.35 -3.75
C LYS A 180 2.29 -9.38 -4.34
N VAL A 181 2.23 -9.30 -5.68
CA VAL A 181 1.27 -8.42 -6.34
C VAL A 181 -0.17 -8.79 -5.97
N GLU A 182 -0.46 -10.08 -5.74
CA GLU A 182 -1.77 -10.53 -5.26
C GLU A 182 -2.14 -10.08 -3.83
N ASP A 183 -1.16 -9.63 -3.04
CA ASP A 183 -1.36 -9.13 -1.67
C ASP A 183 -1.47 -7.59 -1.61
N MET A 184 -1.43 -6.93 -2.77
CA MET A 184 -1.63 -5.49 -2.94
C MET A 184 -3.10 -5.21 -3.31
N ASP A 185 -3.58 -4.01 -3.01
CA ASP A 185 -4.88 -3.52 -3.47
C ASP A 185 -4.81 -2.92 -4.88
#